data_AF-A0A7X8D1H9-F1
#
_entry.id   AF-A0A7X8D1H9-F1
#
_cell.length_a   1.000
_cell.length_b   1.000
_cell.length_c   1.000
_cell.angle_alpha   90.00
_cell.angle_beta   90.00
_cell.angle_gamma   90.00
#
_symmetry.space_group_name_H-M   'P 1'
#
loop_
_entity.id
_entity.type
_entity.pdbx_description
1 polymer ?
#
loop_
_entity_poly.entity_id
_entity_poly.type
_entity_poly.pdbx_seq_one_letter_code
_entity_poly.pdbx_strand_id
1 'polypeptide(L)'
;MQYVKLEDLVSYTGIEPVYYPEDVQSRIYTPDIIRPGLQMAGYFDWFSFERVQVMGKAETLYFKNLDERVKEERIDKFFSFPIPALIVANEMEVEDIIIHYAKKYKRPVFKSGEKTDKLVNVMINFLEEELAEETTLHGVCLEVFGVGVLLKGKSSIGKSETALELINRGHRLVADDAVIIKKVEGGLKATCPELTQHLMEIRGIGILDIKHLFGVGSIRIEQFIELVIELEEWDENKEYDRIGVDEEYTVILGVNVPTVVIPVRPGRNLSAIIEIAAKNYRQKLLGYNPLESYNKKFHSIVRK
;
A
#
# COMPACT_ATOMS: atom_id res chain seq x y z
N MET A 1 2.58 16.71 -7.11
CA MET A 1 2.92 15.42 -7.74
C MET A 1 3.86 14.73 -6.78
N GLN A 2 3.47 13.56 -6.25
CA GLN A 2 4.29 12.78 -5.34
C GLN A 2 5.53 12.28 -6.11
N TYR A 3 6.67 12.22 -5.45
CA TYR A 3 7.91 11.77 -6.06
C TYR A 3 8.72 10.95 -5.07
N VAL A 4 9.48 9.99 -5.60
CA VAL A 4 10.42 9.16 -4.86
C VAL A 4 11.83 9.61 -5.19
N LYS A 5 12.70 9.73 -4.19
CA LYS A 5 14.12 9.98 -4.45
C LYS A 5 14.78 8.70 -4.90
N LEU A 6 15.71 8.81 -5.84
CA LEU A 6 16.49 7.66 -6.29
C LEU A 6 17.26 6.98 -5.13
N GLU A 7 17.69 7.73 -4.12
CA GLU A 7 18.37 7.21 -2.93
C GLU A 7 17.52 6.21 -2.15
N ASP A 8 16.22 6.49 -2.01
CA ASP A 8 15.27 5.63 -1.31
C ASP A 8 15.11 4.30 -2.06
N LEU A 9 15.01 4.36 -3.40
CA LEU A 9 14.97 3.18 -4.27
C LEU A 9 16.26 2.35 -4.15
N VAL A 10 17.42 3.01 -4.15
CA VAL A 10 18.73 2.34 -4.04
C VAL A 10 18.88 1.64 -2.69
N SER A 11 18.49 2.32 -1.60
CA SER A 11 18.54 1.77 -0.25
C SER A 11 17.61 0.56 -0.09
N TYR A 12 16.41 0.62 -0.68
CA TYR A 12 15.44 -0.48 -0.62
C TYR A 12 15.87 -1.70 -1.44
N THR A 13 16.39 -1.48 -2.65
CA THR A 13 16.72 -2.56 -3.59
C THR A 13 18.12 -3.14 -3.39
N GLY A 14 19.01 -2.44 -2.68
CA GLY A 14 20.40 -2.86 -2.46
C GLY A 14 21.25 -2.87 -3.73
N ILE A 15 20.88 -2.06 -4.75
CA ILE A 15 21.67 -1.96 -5.99
C ILE A 15 22.98 -1.22 -5.75
N GLU A 16 24.04 -1.66 -6.44
CA GLU A 16 25.37 -1.10 -6.26
C GLU A 16 25.60 0.07 -7.23
N PRO A 17 26.07 1.24 -6.75
CA PRO A 17 26.39 2.36 -7.62
C PRO A 17 27.68 2.06 -8.42
N VAL A 18 27.59 2.14 -9.75
CA VAL A 18 28.75 2.14 -10.65
C VAL A 18 29.22 3.57 -10.88
N TYR A 19 28.26 4.48 -11.07
CA TYR A 19 28.49 5.91 -11.13
C TYR A 19 27.29 6.65 -10.54
N TYR A 20 27.53 7.41 -9.46
CA TYR A 20 26.53 8.24 -8.83
C TYR A 20 27.07 9.69 -8.75
N PRO A 21 26.54 10.62 -9.56
CA PRO A 21 26.95 12.02 -9.51
C PRO A 21 26.47 12.71 -8.22
N GLU A 22 27.36 13.44 -7.54
CA GLU A 22 27.10 14.09 -6.23
C GLU A 22 25.96 15.12 -6.25
N ASP A 23 25.68 15.74 -7.40
CA ASP A 23 24.68 16.82 -7.56
C ASP A 23 23.30 16.36 -8.04
N VAL A 24 23.09 15.07 -8.33
CA VAL A 24 21.87 14.62 -9.01
C VAL A 24 20.80 14.17 -8.02
N GLN A 25 19.84 15.07 -7.77
CA GLN A 25 18.57 14.73 -7.16
C GLN A 25 17.62 14.14 -8.20
N SER A 26 17.89 12.91 -8.67
CA SER A 26 16.97 12.19 -9.54
C SER A 26 15.66 11.92 -8.78
N ARG A 27 14.55 12.42 -9.34
CA ARG A 27 13.20 12.22 -8.82
C ARG A 27 12.43 11.31 -9.77
N ILE A 28 11.77 10.32 -9.20
CA ILE A 28 10.94 9.36 -9.92
C ILE A 28 9.48 9.72 -9.64
N TYR A 29 8.70 9.90 -10.70
CA TYR A 29 7.30 10.32 -10.63
C TYR A 29 6.32 9.22 -11.05
N THR A 30 6.82 8.13 -11.62
CA THR A 30 6.00 7.02 -12.12
C THR A 30 6.56 5.68 -11.64
N PRO A 31 5.71 4.71 -11.29
CA PRO A 31 6.15 3.39 -10.90
C PRO A 31 6.64 2.53 -12.07
N ASP A 32 6.23 2.87 -13.29
CA ASP A 32 6.62 2.14 -14.50
C ASP A 32 8.13 2.13 -14.74
N ILE A 33 8.64 0.97 -15.13
CA ILE A 33 10.04 0.73 -15.46
C ILE A 33 10.15 0.32 -16.92
N ILE A 34 11.14 0.87 -17.63
CA ILE A 34 11.36 0.55 -19.04
C ILE A 34 12.59 -0.32 -19.22
N ARG A 35 12.46 -1.32 -20.08
CA ARG A 35 13.59 -2.06 -20.66
C ARG A 35 13.93 -1.44 -22.01
N PRO A 36 15.11 -0.82 -22.18
CA PRO A 36 15.40 0.03 -23.34
C PRO A 36 15.78 -0.77 -24.60
N GLY A 37 15.12 -1.89 -24.90
CA GLY A 37 15.48 -2.76 -26.03
C GLY A 37 15.40 -2.05 -27.39
N LEU A 38 14.33 -1.29 -27.65
CA LEU A 38 14.16 -0.52 -28.89
C LEU A 38 15.13 0.67 -28.98
N GLN A 39 15.44 1.29 -27.84
CA GLN A 39 16.41 2.39 -27.77
C GLN A 39 17.82 1.87 -28.05
N MET A 40 18.17 0.69 -27.53
CA MET A 40 19.42 0.00 -27.89
C MET A 40 19.46 -0.37 -29.37
N ALA A 41 18.32 -0.54 -30.04
CA ALA A 41 18.21 -0.74 -31.49
C ALA A 41 18.24 0.57 -32.32
N GLY A 42 18.18 1.74 -31.68
CA GLY A 42 18.25 3.05 -32.33
C GLY A 42 16.92 3.79 -32.52
N TYR A 43 15.81 3.26 -31.99
CA TYR A 43 14.49 3.88 -32.09
C TYR A 43 14.16 4.74 -30.85
N PHE A 44 14.01 6.06 -31.05
CA PHE A 44 13.83 7.03 -29.96
C PHE A 44 12.55 7.88 -30.05
N ASP A 45 11.73 7.71 -31.10
CA ASP A 45 10.57 8.59 -31.36
C ASP A 45 9.50 8.53 -30.27
N TRP A 46 9.41 7.41 -29.56
CA TRP A 46 8.54 7.19 -28.40
C TRP A 46 9.34 6.69 -27.19
N PHE A 47 10.32 7.47 -26.76
CA PHE A 47 11.14 7.13 -25.60
C PHE A 47 10.62 7.77 -24.31
N SER A 48 10.08 6.98 -23.38
CA SER A 48 9.67 7.47 -22.05
C SER A 48 10.87 7.58 -21.10
N PHE A 49 11.76 8.52 -21.40
CA PHE A 49 13.01 8.75 -20.66
C PHE A 49 12.79 9.09 -19.18
N GLU A 50 11.63 9.63 -18.81
CA GLU A 50 11.29 10.03 -17.43
C GLU A 50 11.20 8.85 -16.45
N ARG A 51 11.25 7.60 -16.97
CA ARG A 51 11.12 6.36 -16.20
C ARG A 51 12.49 5.76 -15.91
N VAL A 52 12.59 4.96 -14.85
CA VAL A 52 13.79 4.19 -14.55
C VAL A 52 14.04 3.17 -15.67
N GLN A 53 15.30 3.08 -16.12
CA GLN A 53 15.70 2.22 -17.23
C GLN A 53 16.44 1.00 -16.69
N VAL A 54 16.04 -0.21 -17.09
CA VAL A 54 16.66 -1.47 -16.67
C VAL A 54 17.14 -2.27 -17.88
N MET A 55 18.43 -2.53 -17.96
CA MET A 55 19.02 -3.42 -18.94
C MET A 55 19.17 -4.83 -18.35
N GLY A 56 18.56 -5.81 -19.00
CA GLY A 56 18.74 -7.22 -18.69
C GLY A 56 19.78 -7.89 -19.59
N LYS A 57 19.82 -9.22 -19.55
CA LYS A 57 20.75 -10.01 -20.37
C LYS A 57 20.58 -9.75 -21.86
N ALA A 58 19.34 -9.66 -22.34
CA ALA A 58 19.06 -9.53 -23.77
C ALA A 58 19.56 -8.18 -24.31
N GLU A 59 19.24 -7.08 -23.61
CA GLU A 59 19.66 -5.73 -23.99
C GLU A 59 21.16 -5.58 -23.90
N THR A 60 21.80 -6.08 -22.83
CA THR A 60 23.26 -6.00 -22.67
C THR A 60 23.99 -6.86 -23.70
N LEU A 61 23.53 -8.07 -24.00
CA LEU A 61 24.15 -8.92 -25.04
C LEU A 61 23.95 -8.35 -26.44
N TYR A 62 22.76 -7.82 -26.73
CA TYR A 62 22.51 -7.14 -28.00
C TYR A 62 23.44 -5.94 -28.15
N PHE A 63 23.53 -5.08 -27.12
CA PHE A 63 24.42 -3.92 -27.10
C PHE A 63 25.89 -4.34 -27.28
N LYS A 64 26.33 -5.42 -26.63
CA LYS A 64 27.70 -5.93 -26.74
C LYS A 64 28.08 -6.33 -28.17
N ASN A 65 27.14 -6.85 -28.94
CA ASN A 65 27.36 -7.35 -30.31
C ASN A 65 27.27 -6.27 -31.40
N LEU A 66 26.94 -5.02 -31.06
CA LEU A 66 26.90 -3.93 -32.03
C LEU A 66 28.31 -3.46 -32.42
N ASP A 67 28.43 -2.91 -33.63
CA ASP A 67 29.65 -2.22 -34.07
C ASP A 67 29.94 -1.00 -33.18
N GLU A 68 31.22 -0.72 -32.88
CA GLU A 68 31.62 0.35 -31.96
C GLU A 68 31.05 1.72 -32.32
N ARG A 69 31.07 2.09 -33.61
CA ARG A 69 30.47 3.35 -34.10
C ARG A 69 28.98 3.45 -33.79
N VAL A 70 28.25 2.35 -33.95
CA VAL A 70 26.81 2.29 -33.70
C VAL A 70 26.52 2.32 -32.21
N LYS A 71 27.35 1.66 -31.38
CA LYS A 71 27.26 1.74 -29.91
C LYS A 71 27.38 3.19 -29.44
N GLU A 72 28.42 3.90 -29.90
CA GLU A 72 28.66 5.31 -29.55
C GLU A 72 27.46 6.20 -29.90
N GLU A 73 26.96 6.11 -31.13
CA GLU A 73 25.84 6.93 -31.58
C GLU A 73 24.58 6.69 -30.72
N ARG A 74 24.26 5.43 -30.45
CA ARG A 74 23.04 5.06 -29.70
C ARG A 74 23.14 5.43 -28.23
N ILE A 75 24.29 5.20 -27.59
CA ILE A 75 24.46 5.45 -26.16
C ILE A 75 24.59 6.95 -25.87
N ASP A 76 25.24 7.72 -26.76
CA ASP A 76 25.29 9.18 -26.67
C ASP A 76 23.89 9.77 -26.74
N LYS A 77 23.09 9.32 -27.72
CA LYS A 77 21.68 9.73 -27.84
C LYS A 77 20.84 9.29 -26.64
N PHE A 78 21.02 8.07 -26.13
CA PHE A 78 20.29 7.57 -24.97
C PHE A 78 20.53 8.41 -23.71
N PHE A 79 21.78 8.70 -23.37
CA PHE A 79 22.12 9.50 -22.18
C PHE A 79 21.90 11.01 -22.37
N SER A 80 21.74 11.48 -23.61
CA SER A 80 21.33 12.88 -23.88
C SER A 80 19.98 13.21 -23.25
N PHE A 81 19.08 12.22 -23.12
CA PHE A 81 17.81 12.38 -22.43
C PHE A 81 17.98 12.40 -20.90
N PRO A 82 17.11 13.11 -20.16
CA PRO A 82 17.16 13.18 -18.71
C PRO A 82 16.59 11.94 -18.03
N ILE A 83 17.26 10.80 -18.22
CA ILE A 83 16.89 9.55 -17.56
C ILE A 83 17.15 9.63 -16.04
N PRO A 84 16.21 9.18 -15.18
CA PRO A 84 16.40 9.16 -13.73
C PRO A 84 17.57 8.27 -13.30
N ALA A 85 17.66 7.07 -13.88
CA ALA A 85 18.72 6.09 -13.62
C ALA A 85 18.75 5.01 -14.70
N LEU A 86 19.94 4.46 -14.95
CA LEU A 86 20.14 3.21 -15.69
C LEU A 86 20.61 2.12 -14.73
N ILE A 87 19.95 0.96 -14.74
CA ILE A 87 20.28 -0.17 -13.89
C ILE A 87 20.60 -1.38 -14.77
N VAL A 88 21.76 -2.00 -14.59
CA VAL A 88 22.17 -3.21 -15.29
C VAL A 88 21.99 -4.42 -14.38
N ALA A 89 21.13 -5.35 -14.78
CA ALA A 89 20.73 -6.51 -13.97
C ALA A 89 21.49 -7.80 -14.37
N ASN A 90 21.36 -8.85 -13.53
CA ASN A 90 21.95 -10.19 -13.68
C ASN A 90 23.49 -10.26 -13.62
N GLU A 91 24.14 -9.46 -12.77
CA GLU A 91 25.61 -9.48 -12.61
C GLU A 91 26.37 -9.20 -13.92
N MET A 92 25.71 -8.57 -14.89
CA MET A 92 26.33 -8.23 -16.16
C MET A 92 27.32 -7.10 -15.96
N GLU A 93 28.47 -7.20 -16.63
CA GLU A 93 29.45 -6.12 -16.66
C GLU A 93 28.89 -4.90 -17.41
N VAL A 94 29.12 -3.72 -16.83
CA VAL A 94 28.80 -2.44 -17.45
C VAL A 94 29.97 -2.03 -18.34
N GLU A 95 29.76 -1.94 -19.66
CA GLU A 95 30.80 -1.55 -20.61
C GLU A 95 31.32 -0.13 -20.31
N ASP A 96 32.64 0.10 -20.48
CA ASP A 96 33.29 1.39 -20.21
C ASP A 96 32.65 2.56 -20.98
N ILE A 97 32.11 2.27 -22.17
CA ILE A 97 31.39 3.25 -22.99
C ILE A 97 30.17 3.80 -22.25
N ILE A 98 29.41 2.96 -21.55
CA ILE A 98 28.23 3.36 -20.77
C ILE A 98 28.68 4.28 -19.63
N ILE A 99 29.77 3.92 -18.94
CA ILE A 99 30.33 4.72 -17.84
C ILE A 99 30.83 6.08 -18.35
N HIS A 100 31.48 6.11 -19.52
CA HIS A 100 31.97 7.33 -20.14
C HIS A 100 30.82 8.32 -20.45
N TYR A 101 29.77 7.86 -21.13
CA TYR A 101 28.63 8.71 -21.48
C TYR A 101 27.76 9.06 -20.26
N ALA A 102 27.63 8.16 -19.29
CA ALA A 102 27.00 8.45 -18.02
C ALA A 102 27.69 9.61 -17.29
N LYS A 103 29.04 9.62 -17.28
CA LYS A 103 29.84 10.75 -16.73
C LYS A 103 29.67 12.03 -17.55
N LYS A 104 29.68 11.94 -18.88
CA LYS A 104 29.49 13.08 -19.79
C LYS A 104 28.16 13.80 -19.54
N TYR A 105 27.07 13.04 -19.36
CA TYR A 105 25.72 13.59 -19.16
C TYR A 105 25.27 13.65 -17.70
N LYS A 106 26.15 13.26 -16.76
CA LYS A 106 25.86 13.18 -15.31
C LYS A 106 24.58 12.38 -15.02
N ARG A 107 24.49 11.16 -15.55
CA ARG A 107 23.35 10.25 -15.33
C ARG A 107 23.77 9.10 -14.42
N PRO A 108 22.99 8.75 -13.38
CA PRO A 108 23.39 7.70 -12.46
C PRO A 108 23.24 6.31 -13.11
N VAL A 109 24.23 5.46 -12.85
CA VAL A 109 24.29 4.07 -13.33
C VAL A 109 24.53 3.14 -12.16
N PHE A 110 23.69 2.12 -12.07
CA PHE A 110 23.76 1.08 -11.05
C PHE A 110 23.88 -0.29 -11.67
N LYS A 111 24.37 -1.24 -10.88
CA LYS A 111 24.38 -2.66 -11.20
C LYS A 111 23.66 -3.45 -10.12
N SER A 112 23.09 -4.58 -10.49
CA SER A 112 22.44 -5.51 -9.56
C SER A 112 22.76 -6.95 -9.94
N GLY A 113 23.00 -7.78 -8.92
CA GLY A 113 23.14 -9.21 -9.10
C GLY A 113 21.81 -9.96 -9.26
N GLU A 114 20.70 -9.29 -8.97
CA GLU A 114 19.36 -9.88 -9.07
C GLU A 114 18.93 -10.13 -10.51
N LYS A 115 18.06 -11.12 -10.70
CA LYS A 115 17.46 -11.40 -12.01
C LYS A 115 16.60 -10.22 -12.45
N THR A 116 16.61 -9.89 -13.76
CA THR A 116 15.87 -8.73 -14.28
C THR A 116 14.41 -8.70 -13.87
N ASP A 117 13.67 -9.81 -14.02
CA ASP A 117 12.24 -9.83 -13.71
C ASP A 117 11.97 -9.63 -12.21
N LYS A 118 12.80 -10.25 -11.35
CA LYS A 118 12.69 -10.08 -9.90
C LYS A 118 13.00 -8.63 -9.50
N LEU A 119 14.08 -8.06 -10.04
CA LEU A 119 14.48 -6.69 -9.77
C LEU A 119 13.39 -5.69 -10.20
N VAL A 120 12.87 -5.84 -11.42
CA VAL A 120 11.80 -4.98 -11.95
C VAL A 120 10.55 -5.07 -11.06
N ASN A 121 10.11 -6.27 -10.68
CA ASN A 121 8.94 -6.42 -9.82
C ASN A 121 9.14 -5.78 -8.44
N VAL A 122 10.30 -5.98 -7.81
CA VAL A 122 10.61 -5.36 -6.51
C VAL A 122 10.59 -3.84 -6.59
N MET A 123 11.16 -3.27 -7.66
CA MET A 123 11.17 -1.82 -7.88
C MET A 123 9.77 -1.27 -8.17
N ILE A 124 8.98 -1.95 -9.00
CA ILE A 124 7.60 -1.53 -9.30
C ILE A 124 6.78 -1.50 -8.01
N ASN A 125 6.79 -2.58 -7.23
CA ASN A 125 6.02 -2.68 -5.99
C ASN A 125 6.38 -1.56 -5.00
N PHE A 126 7.68 -1.28 -4.84
CA PHE A 126 8.14 -0.19 -4.00
C PHE A 126 7.68 1.18 -4.50
N LEU A 127 7.84 1.45 -5.80
CA LEU A 127 7.43 2.73 -6.38
C LEU A 127 5.91 2.91 -6.37
N GLU A 128 5.13 1.85 -6.59
CA GLU A 128 3.68 1.90 -6.48
C GLU A 128 3.23 2.24 -5.06
N GLU A 129 3.88 1.67 -4.05
CA GLU A 129 3.56 1.94 -2.65
C GLU A 129 3.94 3.37 -2.21
N GLU A 130 5.08 3.87 -2.66
CA GLU A 130 5.57 5.20 -2.31
C GLU A 130 4.90 6.32 -3.11
N LEU A 131 4.43 6.04 -4.33
CA LEU A 131 3.69 6.99 -5.18
C LEU A 131 2.17 6.82 -5.09
N ALA A 132 1.69 5.89 -4.25
CA ALA A 132 0.27 5.62 -4.06
C ALA A 132 -0.50 6.87 -3.64
N GLU A 133 -1.73 7.00 -4.15
CA GLU A 133 -2.67 8.01 -3.69
C GLU A 133 -2.96 7.80 -2.19
N GLU A 134 -2.88 8.88 -1.42
CA GLU A 134 -3.00 8.85 0.04
C GLU A 134 -4.07 9.83 0.53
N THR A 135 -4.80 9.45 1.58
CA THR A 135 -5.67 10.33 2.35
C THR A 135 -5.59 10.02 3.83
N THR A 136 -5.93 10.99 4.68
CA THR A 136 -5.99 10.81 6.14
C THR A 136 -7.43 10.95 6.60
N LEU A 137 -7.94 9.93 7.29
CA LEU A 137 -9.27 9.94 7.89
C LEU A 137 -9.19 9.94 9.40
N HIS A 138 -10.13 10.64 10.05
CA HIS A 138 -10.30 10.54 11.49
C HIS A 138 -11.06 9.27 11.87
N GLY A 139 -10.50 8.46 12.76
CA GLY A 139 -11.06 7.17 13.13
C GLY A 139 -10.07 6.31 13.92
N VAL A 140 -10.42 5.05 14.13
CA VAL A 140 -9.55 4.07 14.77
C VAL A 140 -9.45 2.84 13.87
N CYS A 141 -8.24 2.42 13.52
CA CYS A 141 -8.00 1.24 12.69
C CYS A 141 -7.44 0.10 13.55
N LEU A 142 -8.05 -1.07 13.45
CA LEU A 142 -7.70 -2.28 14.22
C LEU A 142 -7.63 -3.50 13.30
N GLU A 143 -6.85 -4.50 13.69
CA GLU A 143 -6.94 -5.86 13.17
C GLU A 143 -7.75 -6.71 14.14
N VAL A 144 -8.93 -7.17 13.71
CA VAL A 144 -9.88 -7.97 14.50
C VAL A 144 -10.05 -9.33 13.84
N PHE A 145 -9.50 -10.38 14.47
CA PHE A 145 -9.45 -11.73 13.89
C PHE A 145 -8.89 -11.76 12.46
N GLY A 146 -7.82 -11.00 12.18
CA GLY A 146 -7.20 -10.88 10.86
C GLY A 146 -7.88 -9.90 9.91
N VAL A 147 -9.09 -9.41 10.24
CA VAL A 147 -9.83 -8.45 9.41
C VAL A 147 -9.39 -7.04 9.76
N GLY A 148 -9.03 -6.23 8.77
CA GLY A 148 -8.81 -4.80 9.02
C GLY A 148 -10.12 -4.04 9.13
N VAL A 149 -10.35 -3.46 10.32
CA VAL A 149 -11.57 -2.76 10.68
C VAL A 149 -11.25 -1.28 10.91
N LEU A 150 -11.90 -0.41 10.13
CA LEU A 150 -11.89 1.04 10.36
C LEU A 150 -13.14 1.46 11.13
N LEU A 151 -12.96 1.87 12.39
CA LEU A 151 -14.00 2.46 13.22
C LEU A 151 -14.15 3.94 12.92
N LYS A 152 -15.34 4.31 12.44
CA LYS A 152 -15.78 5.69 12.22
C LYS A 152 -16.89 6.06 13.19
N GLY A 153 -17.16 7.34 13.32
CA GLY A 153 -18.23 7.88 14.15
C GLY A 153 -17.86 9.25 14.71
N LYS A 154 -18.85 9.93 15.28
CA LYS A 154 -18.66 11.26 15.89
C LYS A 154 -17.56 11.24 16.96
N SER A 155 -16.96 12.41 17.23
CA SER A 155 -16.02 12.53 18.35
C SER A 155 -16.75 12.21 19.67
N SER A 156 -16.06 11.53 20.60
CA SER A 156 -16.61 11.12 21.91
C SER A 156 -17.66 10.00 21.89
N ILE A 157 -17.93 9.35 20.76
CA ILE A 157 -18.89 8.25 20.69
C ILE A 157 -18.38 6.96 21.38
N GLY A 158 -17.11 6.92 21.78
CA GLY A 158 -16.48 5.77 22.43
C GLY A 158 -15.55 4.94 21.53
N LYS A 159 -15.02 5.51 20.43
CA LYS A 159 -14.17 4.77 19.47
C LYS A 159 -12.92 4.21 20.14
N SER A 160 -12.15 5.07 20.80
CA SER A 160 -10.87 4.72 21.42
C SER A 160 -11.06 3.82 22.65
N GLU A 161 -12.12 4.03 23.44
CA GLU A 161 -12.49 3.15 24.56
C GLU A 161 -12.88 1.75 24.08
N THR A 162 -13.66 1.65 22.99
CA THR A 162 -14.01 0.37 22.37
C THR A 162 -12.77 -0.32 21.78
N ALA A 163 -11.89 0.45 21.15
CA ALA A 163 -10.63 -0.06 20.63
C ALA A 163 -9.73 -0.61 21.75
N LEU A 164 -9.63 0.07 22.88
CA LEU A 164 -8.88 -0.38 24.04
C LEU A 164 -9.43 -1.70 24.60
N GLU A 165 -10.75 -1.86 24.67
CA GLU A 165 -11.35 -3.14 25.08
C GLU A 165 -11.05 -4.26 24.06
N LEU A 166 -11.09 -3.98 22.76
CA LEU A 166 -10.71 -4.94 21.72
C LEU A 166 -9.23 -5.34 21.85
N ILE A 167 -8.34 -4.40 22.11
CA ILE A 167 -6.91 -4.68 22.34
C ILE A 167 -6.74 -5.59 23.56
N ASN A 168 -7.47 -5.31 24.65
CA ASN A 168 -7.45 -6.15 25.85
C ASN A 168 -7.99 -7.58 25.59
N ARG A 169 -8.79 -7.78 24.53
CA ARG A 169 -9.27 -9.09 24.05
C ARG A 169 -8.30 -9.78 23.08
N GLY A 170 -7.15 -9.17 22.80
CA GLY A 170 -6.08 -9.75 21.96
C GLY A 170 -6.09 -9.27 20.51
N HIS A 171 -6.89 -8.26 20.16
CA HIS A 171 -6.86 -7.62 18.84
C HIS A 171 -5.74 -6.59 18.76
N ARG A 172 -5.41 -6.10 17.56
CA ARG A 172 -4.24 -5.25 17.35
C ARG A 172 -4.60 -3.85 16.90
N LEU A 173 -4.00 -2.85 17.52
CA LEU A 173 -4.09 -1.46 17.09
C LEU A 173 -3.20 -1.21 15.86
N VAL A 174 -3.77 -0.58 14.84
CA VAL A 174 -3.03 -0.05 13.69
C VAL A 174 -2.84 1.45 13.84
N ALA A 175 -3.93 2.17 14.12
CA ALA A 175 -3.93 3.63 14.24
C ALA A 175 -5.10 4.09 15.14
N ASP A 176 -4.89 5.15 15.91
CA ASP A 176 -5.92 5.86 16.68
C ASP A 176 -5.90 7.34 16.28
N ASP A 177 -7.08 7.98 16.32
CA ASP A 177 -7.35 9.36 15.88
C ASP A 177 -7.11 9.64 14.39
N ALA A 178 -5.87 9.55 13.91
CA ALA A 178 -5.48 9.83 12.52
C ALA A 178 -5.03 8.54 11.81
N VAL A 179 -5.83 8.11 10.83
CA VAL A 179 -5.55 6.93 10.02
C VAL A 179 -5.10 7.38 8.63
N ILE A 180 -3.83 7.12 8.30
CA ILE A 180 -3.29 7.32 6.95
C ILE A 180 -3.71 6.12 6.10
N ILE A 181 -4.31 6.38 4.94
CA ILE A 181 -4.83 5.36 4.03
C ILE A 181 -4.20 5.58 2.66
N LYS A 182 -3.47 4.58 2.19
CA LYS A 182 -2.92 4.53 0.83
C LYS A 182 -3.71 3.55 -0.04
N LYS A 183 -3.93 3.92 -1.29
CA LYS A 183 -4.47 3.02 -2.31
C LYS A 183 -3.33 2.32 -3.05
N VAL A 184 -3.15 1.04 -2.75
CA VAL A 184 -2.08 0.20 -3.32
C VAL A 184 -2.69 -0.99 -4.05
N GLU A 185 -1.85 -1.78 -4.72
CA GLU A 185 -2.29 -3.07 -5.26
C GLU A 185 -2.88 -3.95 -4.14
N GLY A 186 -4.07 -4.50 -4.38
CA GLY A 186 -4.79 -5.31 -3.38
C GLY A 186 -5.76 -4.55 -2.48
N GLY A 187 -5.78 -3.21 -2.49
CA GLY A 187 -6.84 -2.42 -1.86
C GLY A 187 -6.35 -1.19 -1.08
N LEU A 188 -7.05 -0.87 0.00
CA LEU A 188 -6.73 0.27 0.86
C LEU A 188 -5.89 -0.20 2.04
N LYS A 189 -4.65 0.28 2.14
CA LYS A 189 -3.74 -0.03 3.24
C LYS A 189 -3.73 1.11 4.24
N ALA A 190 -4.07 0.81 5.49
CA ALA A 190 -4.06 1.74 6.61
C ALA A 190 -2.74 1.66 7.39
N THR A 191 -2.29 2.81 7.86
CA THR A 191 -1.19 2.99 8.81
C THR A 191 -1.46 4.21 9.69
N CYS A 192 -0.52 4.54 10.58
CA CYS A 192 -0.56 5.73 11.43
C CYS A 192 0.60 6.68 11.12
N PRO A 193 0.46 7.98 11.42
CA PRO A 193 1.60 8.90 11.45
C PRO A 193 2.69 8.42 12.41
N GLU A 194 3.95 8.59 12.03
CA GLU A 194 5.11 8.17 12.84
C GLU A 194 5.07 8.74 14.27
N LEU A 195 4.64 10.00 14.42
CA LEU A 195 4.55 10.68 15.71
C LEU A 195 3.54 10.03 16.68
N THR A 196 2.44 9.49 16.15
CA THR A 196 1.36 8.89 16.94
C THR A 196 1.41 7.37 16.93
N GLN A 197 2.51 6.79 16.44
CA GLN A 197 2.62 5.35 16.29
C GLN A 197 2.55 4.64 17.64
N HIS A 198 1.64 3.65 17.73
CA HIS A 198 1.31 2.89 18.96
C HIS A 198 0.69 3.70 20.10
N LEU A 199 0.42 5.00 19.90
CA LEU A 199 -0.19 5.85 20.90
C LEU A 199 -1.71 5.83 20.77
N MET A 200 -2.39 5.99 21.91
CA MET A 200 -3.84 6.13 21.98
C MET A 200 -4.20 7.15 23.05
N GLU A 201 -5.12 8.08 22.74
CA GLU A 201 -5.61 9.03 23.74
C GLU A 201 -6.90 8.53 24.38
N ILE A 202 -6.90 8.41 25.72
CA ILE A 202 -8.11 8.08 26.48
C ILE A 202 -8.47 9.26 27.38
N ARG A 203 -9.70 9.77 27.21
CA ARG A 203 -10.17 10.90 28.02
C ARG A 203 -10.22 10.54 29.50
N GLY A 204 -9.73 11.45 30.33
CA GLY A 204 -9.63 11.25 31.77
C GLY A 204 -8.41 10.44 32.22
N ILE A 205 -7.68 9.82 31.28
CA ILE A 205 -6.43 9.09 31.58
C ILE A 205 -5.22 9.80 30.94
N GLY A 206 -5.32 10.18 29.67
CA GLY A 206 -4.25 10.78 28.88
C GLY A 206 -3.78 9.89 27.74
N ILE A 207 -2.58 10.17 27.23
CA ILE A 207 -1.95 9.41 26.14
C ILE A 207 -1.34 8.12 26.71
N LEU A 208 -1.65 7.00 26.07
CA LEU A 208 -1.19 5.66 26.42
C LEU A 208 -0.29 5.12 25.31
N ASP A 209 0.78 4.44 25.69
CA ASP A 209 1.59 3.64 24.76
C ASP A 209 1.12 2.19 24.80
N ILE A 210 0.40 1.78 23.76
CA ILE A 210 -0.23 0.46 23.69
C ILE A 210 0.82 -0.66 23.59
N LYS A 211 1.92 -0.42 22.88
CA LYS A 211 3.01 -1.39 22.73
C LYS A 211 3.66 -1.70 24.09
N HIS A 212 3.88 -0.69 24.94
CA HIS A 212 4.47 -0.90 26.26
C HIS A 212 3.49 -1.50 27.27
N LEU A 213 2.21 -1.17 27.18
CA LEU A 213 1.19 -1.68 28.11
C LEU A 213 0.76 -3.12 27.79
N PHE A 214 0.57 -3.46 26.51
CA PHE A 214 -0.01 -4.74 26.08
C PHE A 214 0.96 -5.61 25.27
N GLY A 215 2.18 -5.12 25.04
CA GLY A 215 3.25 -5.84 24.34
C GLY A 215 3.14 -5.77 22.82
N VAL A 216 4.18 -6.27 22.14
CA VAL A 216 4.30 -6.21 20.66
C VAL A 216 3.18 -6.93 19.91
N GLY A 217 2.49 -7.87 20.56
CA GLY A 217 1.37 -8.61 19.96
C GLY A 217 0.08 -7.79 19.83
N SER A 218 0.00 -6.63 20.47
CA SER A 218 -1.16 -5.73 20.51
C SER A 218 -1.14 -4.63 19.45
N ILE A 219 -0.09 -4.56 18.65
CA ILE A 219 0.12 -3.52 17.64
C ILE A 219 0.33 -4.13 16.26
N ARG A 220 0.04 -3.35 15.24
CA ARG A 220 0.28 -3.68 13.83
C ARG A 220 0.71 -2.40 13.12
N ILE A 221 1.79 -2.45 12.34
CA ILE A 221 2.29 -1.27 11.62
C ILE A 221 1.30 -0.86 10.52
N GLU A 222 0.76 -1.86 9.82
CA GLU A 222 -0.09 -1.66 8.66
C GLU A 222 -1.12 -2.78 8.53
N GLN A 223 -2.27 -2.45 7.94
CA GLN A 223 -3.35 -3.40 7.71
C GLN A 223 -4.23 -2.96 6.55
N PHE A 224 -4.67 -3.89 5.70
CA PHE A 224 -5.69 -3.59 4.68
C PHE A 224 -7.05 -3.34 5.31
N ILE A 225 -7.74 -2.27 4.92
CA ILE A 225 -9.10 -1.98 5.37
C ILE A 225 -10.08 -2.83 4.55
N GLU A 226 -10.78 -3.71 5.24
CA GLU A 226 -11.73 -4.65 4.64
C GLU A 226 -13.17 -4.38 5.10
N LEU A 227 -13.32 -3.78 6.28
CA LEU A 227 -14.62 -3.47 6.88
C LEU A 227 -14.59 -2.08 7.52
N VAL A 228 -15.57 -1.25 7.19
CA VAL A 228 -15.85 -0.01 7.92
C VAL A 228 -16.97 -0.28 8.91
N ILE A 229 -16.79 0.16 10.15
CA ILE A 229 -17.85 0.14 11.15
C ILE A 229 -18.12 1.58 11.57
N GLU A 230 -19.34 2.03 11.34
CA GLU A 230 -19.78 3.38 11.71
C GLU A 230 -20.56 3.32 13.02
N LEU A 231 -19.99 3.91 14.06
CA LEU A 231 -20.64 4.06 15.35
C LEU A 231 -21.51 5.31 15.34
N GLU A 232 -22.82 5.10 15.49
CA GLU A 232 -23.81 6.18 15.56
C GLU A 232 -24.48 6.21 16.93
N GLU A 233 -24.96 7.39 17.33
CA GLU A 233 -25.86 7.49 18.48
C GLU A 233 -27.18 6.78 18.16
N TRP A 234 -27.73 6.06 19.14
CA TRP A 234 -29.02 5.44 18.98
C TRP A 234 -30.11 6.48 18.67
N ASP A 235 -30.80 6.31 17.55
CA ASP A 235 -31.98 7.09 17.18
C ASP A 235 -33.22 6.19 17.19
N GLU A 236 -34.23 6.57 17.97
CA GLU A 236 -35.51 5.83 18.05
C GLU A 236 -36.30 5.90 16.73
N ASN A 237 -36.01 6.88 15.87
CA ASN A 237 -36.70 7.09 14.60
C ASN A 237 -36.03 6.38 13.41
N LYS A 238 -34.82 5.84 13.60
CA LYS A 238 -34.08 5.12 12.55
C LYS A 238 -34.35 3.62 12.70
N GLU A 239 -34.89 3.00 11.65
CA GLU A 239 -34.97 1.55 11.60
C GLU A 239 -33.58 0.98 11.32
N TYR A 240 -32.96 0.38 12.34
CA TYR A 240 -31.74 -0.39 12.14
C TYR A 240 -32.08 -1.75 11.53
N ASP A 241 -31.38 -2.11 10.45
CA ASP A 241 -31.61 -3.35 9.74
C ASP A 241 -31.45 -4.55 10.69
N ARG A 242 -32.56 -5.27 10.90
CA ARG A 242 -32.65 -6.43 11.79
C ARG A 242 -32.28 -7.73 11.09
N ILE A 243 -32.23 -7.70 9.76
CA ILE A 243 -32.16 -8.90 8.93
C ILE A 243 -30.84 -8.90 8.15
N GLY A 244 -30.23 -7.74 7.89
CA GLY A 244 -28.91 -7.60 7.26
C GLY A 244 -28.98 -7.76 5.74
N VAL A 245 -30.04 -7.23 5.14
CA VAL A 245 -30.40 -7.42 3.73
C VAL A 245 -29.63 -6.46 2.83
N ASP A 246 -29.37 -5.24 3.28
CA ASP A 246 -28.68 -4.23 2.48
C ASP A 246 -27.19 -4.17 2.78
N GLU A 247 -26.36 -4.30 1.74
CA GLU A 247 -24.92 -4.11 1.84
C GLU A 247 -24.60 -2.63 1.62
N GLU A 248 -24.33 -1.92 2.71
CA GLU A 248 -23.84 -0.55 2.65
C GLU A 248 -22.33 -0.53 2.34
N TYR A 249 -21.88 0.50 1.63
CA TYR A 249 -20.47 0.69 1.29
C TYR A 249 -20.04 2.13 1.55
N THR A 250 -18.82 2.29 2.04
CA THR A 250 -18.12 3.58 2.13
C THR A 250 -17.09 3.64 1.02
N VAL A 251 -17.09 4.72 0.23
CA VAL A 251 -16.08 4.96 -0.80
C VAL A 251 -14.87 5.69 -0.19
N ILE A 252 -13.68 5.10 -0.29
CA ILE A 252 -12.41 5.70 0.14
C ILE A 252 -11.43 5.58 -1.02
N LEU A 253 -10.87 6.71 -1.50
CA LEU A 253 -9.97 6.76 -2.68
C LEU A 253 -10.54 6.03 -3.92
N GLY A 254 -11.87 6.09 -4.08
CA GLY A 254 -12.60 5.42 -5.17
C GLY A 254 -12.77 3.90 -5.00
N VAL A 255 -12.42 3.32 -3.85
CA VAL A 255 -12.63 1.90 -3.51
C VAL A 255 -13.84 1.77 -2.60
N ASN A 256 -14.76 0.85 -2.93
CA ASN A 256 -15.94 0.55 -2.11
C ASN A 256 -15.59 -0.45 -1.01
N VAL A 257 -15.75 -0.04 0.24
CA VAL A 257 -15.52 -0.90 1.42
C VAL A 257 -16.85 -1.21 2.12
N PRO A 258 -17.17 -2.49 2.38
CA PRO A 258 -18.37 -2.86 3.13
C PRO A 258 -18.47 -2.10 4.45
N THR A 259 -19.65 -1.57 4.74
CA THR A 259 -19.91 -0.73 5.92
C THR A 259 -21.02 -1.33 6.76
N VAL A 260 -20.83 -1.31 8.08
CA VAL A 260 -21.83 -1.72 9.06
C VAL A 260 -22.05 -0.60 10.06
N VAL A 261 -23.27 -0.11 10.14
CA VAL A 261 -23.66 0.89 11.12
C VAL A 261 -24.07 0.21 12.43
N ILE A 262 -23.39 0.55 13.54
CA ILE A 262 -23.68 0.00 14.87
C ILE A 262 -24.13 1.14 15.78
N PRO A 263 -25.38 1.09 16.29
CA PRO A 263 -25.84 2.12 17.20
C PRO A 263 -25.35 1.87 18.63
N VAL A 264 -24.84 2.94 19.22
CA VAL A 264 -24.28 3.01 20.57
C VAL A 264 -25.39 3.35 21.57
N ARG A 265 -25.54 2.47 22.56
CA ARG A 265 -26.47 2.65 23.68
C ARG A 265 -25.85 2.09 24.97
N PRO A 266 -26.06 2.73 26.13
CA PRO A 266 -25.62 2.19 27.41
C PRO A 266 -26.07 0.73 27.61
N GLY A 267 -25.16 -0.11 28.12
CA GLY A 267 -25.40 -1.54 28.34
C GLY A 267 -25.11 -2.45 27.14
N ARG A 268 -24.82 -1.91 25.94
CA ARG A 268 -24.30 -2.71 24.81
C ARG A 268 -22.79 -2.84 24.91
N ASN A 269 -22.29 -4.07 24.74
CA ASN A 269 -20.86 -4.30 24.59
C ASN A 269 -20.48 -4.13 23.10
N LEU A 270 -19.98 -2.95 22.74
CA LEU A 270 -19.64 -2.62 21.34
C LEU A 270 -18.53 -3.51 20.80
N SER A 271 -17.52 -3.79 21.61
CA SER A 271 -16.38 -4.66 21.26
C SER A 271 -16.85 -6.05 20.81
N ALA A 272 -17.78 -6.66 21.54
CA ALA A 272 -18.36 -7.95 21.18
C ALA A 272 -19.15 -7.89 19.86
N ILE A 273 -19.85 -6.78 19.59
CA ILE A 273 -20.61 -6.62 18.34
C ILE A 273 -19.65 -6.45 17.16
N ILE A 274 -18.56 -5.68 17.34
CA ILE A 274 -17.50 -5.52 16.32
C ILE A 274 -16.84 -6.87 16.01
N GLU A 275 -16.54 -7.67 17.03
CA GLU A 275 -16.03 -9.04 16.87
C GLU A 275 -16.99 -9.92 16.04
N ILE A 276 -18.29 -9.82 16.30
CA ILE A 276 -19.33 -10.54 15.54
C ILE A 276 -19.40 -10.02 14.10
N ALA A 277 -19.31 -8.70 13.88
CA ALA A 277 -19.31 -8.10 12.55
C ALA A 277 -18.10 -8.59 11.72
N ALA A 278 -16.90 -8.61 12.30
CA ALA A 278 -15.70 -9.14 11.65
C ALA A 278 -15.84 -10.63 11.32
N LYS A 279 -16.39 -11.44 12.25
CA LYS A 279 -16.67 -12.86 11.98
C LYS A 279 -17.72 -13.06 10.89
N ASN A 280 -18.76 -12.23 10.86
CA ASN A 280 -19.80 -12.29 9.83
C ASN A 280 -19.25 -11.92 8.46
N TYR A 281 -18.41 -10.88 8.38
CA TYR A 281 -17.68 -10.52 7.18
C TYR A 281 -16.85 -11.70 6.65
N ARG A 282 -16.06 -12.35 7.52
CA ARG A 282 -15.30 -13.56 7.15
C ARG A 282 -16.20 -14.72 6.68
N GLN A 283 -17.36 -14.92 7.30
CA GLN A 283 -18.31 -15.95 6.87
C GLN A 283 -18.83 -15.67 5.44
N LYS A 284 -19.19 -14.42 5.15
CA LYS A 284 -19.61 -14.01 3.80
C LYS A 284 -18.51 -14.26 2.77
N LEU A 285 -17.26 -13.93 3.07
CA LEU A 285 -16.11 -14.20 2.19
C LEU A 285 -15.91 -15.70 1.91
N LEU A 286 -16.22 -16.57 2.88
CA LEU A 286 -16.16 -18.03 2.73
C LEU A 286 -17.38 -18.61 1.99
N GLY A 287 -18.27 -17.75 1.45
CA GLY A 287 -19.47 -18.16 0.72
C GLY A 287 -20.62 -18.64 1.60
N TYR A 288 -20.53 -18.47 2.93
CA TYR A 288 -21.62 -18.77 3.83
C TYR A 288 -22.39 -17.49 4.16
N ASN A 289 -23.57 -17.34 3.55
CA ASN A 289 -24.51 -16.29 3.90
C ASN A 289 -25.60 -16.85 4.84
N PRO A 290 -25.61 -16.49 6.14
CA PRO A 290 -26.64 -16.95 7.08
C PRO A 290 -28.06 -16.59 6.65
N LEU A 291 -28.26 -15.43 6.01
CA LEU A 291 -29.56 -15.01 5.46
C LEU A 291 -30.06 -15.93 4.37
N GLU A 292 -29.21 -16.29 3.40
CA GLU A 292 -29.61 -17.22 2.34
C GLU A 292 -29.96 -18.59 2.92
N SER A 293 -29.17 -19.05 3.89
CA SER A 293 -29.43 -20.32 4.57
C SER A 293 -30.73 -20.29 5.38
N TYR A 294 -31.03 -19.16 6.02
CA TYR A 294 -32.29 -18.92 6.73
C TYR A 294 -33.46 -18.84 5.76
N ASN A 295 -33.37 -18.06 4.69
CA ASN A 295 -34.41 -17.94 3.67
C ASN A 295 -34.70 -19.29 2.98
N LYS A 296 -33.66 -20.08 2.66
CA LYS A 296 -33.81 -21.44 2.13
C LYS A 296 -34.56 -22.36 3.11
N LYS A 297 -34.27 -22.26 4.42
CA LYS A 297 -34.98 -23.02 5.47
C LYS A 297 -36.41 -22.51 5.71
N PHE A 298 -36.62 -21.20 5.67
CA PHE A 298 -37.93 -20.60 5.86
C PHE A 298 -38.86 -20.98 4.70
N HIS A 299 -38.39 -20.87 3.45
CA HIS A 299 -39.15 -21.31 2.28
C HIS A 299 -39.42 -22.81 2.25
N SER A 300 -38.55 -23.65 2.82
CA SER A 300 -38.79 -25.09 2.90
C SER A 300 -39.80 -25.47 4.00
N ILE A 301 -39.93 -24.65 5.05
CA ILE A 301 -40.95 -24.80 6.10
C ILE A 301 -42.31 -24.29 5.63
N VAL A 302 -42.36 -23.15 4.92
CA VAL A 302 -43.61 -22.55 4.41
C VAL A 302 -44.22 -23.34 3.25
N ARG A 303 -43.47 -24.25 2.61
CA ARG A 303 -43.97 -25.17 1.57
C ARG A 303 -44.49 -26.51 2.10
N LYS A 304 -44.47 -26.75 3.41
CA LYS A 304 -45.12 -27.90 4.07
C LYS A 304 -46.43 -27.47 4.71
#